data_AF-A0AAU8RUB3-F1
#
_entry.id   AF-A0AAU8RUB3-F1
#
_cell.length_a   1.000
_cell.length_b   1.000
_cell.length_c   1.000
_cell.angle_alpha   90.00
_cell.angle_beta   90.00
_cell.angle_gamma   90.00
#
_symmetry.space_group_name_H-M   'P 1'
#
loop_
_entity.id
_entity.type
_entity.pdbx_description
1 polymer ?
#
loop_
_entity_poly.entity_id
_entity_poly.type
_entity_poly.pdbx_seq_one_letter_code
_entity_poly.pdbx_strand_id
1 'polypeptide(L)'
;MTKAGTQAGMKAIMPCALKFTAGFVAGEVASRYVVEPVARKAIGGLVGNPVDLTTGRKLIPDEIDFSLPGLMPIEWSRFYASDLSVDSVLGRGWVLPWEQSLRRQGAFIYLTDNQGREVPFVTLQPGERIYNPHEQVYLVCTEGGHYILQTLDNLFFYFGEVPDTNTEVPLQRIENALGHFLHFTRTPDGTLTDISATGGTRVHLHYDNPLGRLTDIKRVVNNEAVETLTQYRYDEHGQLSAVINRNGDTVRSFSYADGLMVTHSNALGLGCHYRWQTLGDKPRVVEHWTSDGEHYHFRYDLDSRTSCATDVLGRELQVQYNADHRVVASRDYGGERYTIELDEHGNMVGLGLPDGNRLAFKYDEYARLLEETDPLGRKIQYEYHHLTTLVTKVSYP
;
A
#
# COMPACT_ATOMS: atom_id res chain seq x y z
N MET A 1 -42.35 18.98 -13.05
CA MET A 1 -42.05 18.92 -11.60
C MET A 1 -41.29 17.65 -11.36
N THR A 2 -39.97 17.75 -11.32
CA THR A 2 -39.02 16.65 -11.38
C THR A 2 -38.34 16.57 -10.02
N LYS A 3 -38.53 15.46 -9.28
CA LYS A 3 -37.77 15.14 -8.07
C LYS A 3 -36.67 14.16 -8.45
N ALA A 4 -35.44 14.64 -8.45
CA ALA A 4 -34.24 13.81 -8.51
C ALA A 4 -33.88 13.35 -7.09
N GLY A 5 -33.89 12.04 -6.87
CA GLY A 5 -33.36 11.43 -5.66
C GLY A 5 -31.86 11.20 -5.82
N THR A 6 -31.08 11.80 -4.93
CA THR A 6 -29.65 11.57 -4.78
C THR A 6 -29.42 10.18 -4.17
N GLN A 7 -28.97 9.23 -4.99
CA GLN A 7 -28.26 8.05 -4.51
C GLN A 7 -26.82 8.48 -4.19
N ALA A 8 -26.54 8.71 -2.91
CA ALA A 8 -25.17 8.73 -2.41
C ALA A 8 -24.65 7.29 -2.43
N GLY A 9 -23.77 7.00 -3.39
CA GLY A 9 -23.11 5.71 -3.53
C GLY A 9 -22.22 5.40 -2.33
N MET A 10 -22.30 4.16 -1.86
CA MET A 10 -21.42 3.56 -0.87
C MET A 10 -19.95 3.78 -1.28
N LYS A 11 -19.19 4.49 -0.44
CA LYS A 11 -17.72 4.50 -0.51
C LYS A 11 -17.25 3.06 -0.33
N ALA A 12 -16.47 2.57 -1.29
CA ALA A 12 -15.75 1.31 -1.17
C ALA A 12 -14.95 1.33 0.13
N ILE A 13 -15.15 0.29 0.94
CA ILE A 13 -14.39 0.05 2.17
C ILE A 13 -13.02 -0.47 1.70
N MET A 14 -12.14 0.44 1.30
CA MET A 14 -10.73 0.13 1.12
C MET A 14 -10.16 -0.18 2.51
N PRO A 15 -9.53 -1.34 2.73
CA PRO A 15 -8.70 -1.53 3.91
C PRO A 15 -7.66 -0.39 3.96
N CYS A 16 -7.46 0.21 5.13
CA CYS A 16 -6.42 1.18 5.41
C CYS A 16 -5.05 0.71 4.87
N ALA A 17 -4.71 1.06 3.63
CA ALA A 17 -3.46 0.65 2.96
C ALA A 17 -2.75 1.81 2.24
N LEU A 18 -3.22 3.05 2.40
CA LEU A 18 -2.66 4.22 1.74
C LEU A 18 -2.06 5.20 2.76
N LYS A 19 -0.87 4.87 3.29
CA LYS A 19 0.03 5.92 3.81
C LYS A 19 1.48 5.80 3.38
N PHE A 20 1.98 4.62 2.99
CA PHE A 20 3.39 4.47 2.61
C PHE A 20 3.60 3.68 1.32
N THR A 21 2.96 4.09 0.23
CA THR A 21 3.59 3.85 -1.07
C THR A 21 4.83 4.75 -1.14
N ALA A 22 6.02 4.22 -0.81
CA ALA A 22 7.33 4.75 -1.22
C ALA A 22 7.53 6.28 -1.11
N GLY A 23 8.04 6.77 0.03
CA GLY A 23 8.49 8.16 0.18
C GLY A 23 7.40 9.23 0.00
N PHE A 24 6.14 8.81 -0.18
CA PHE A 24 5.00 9.67 -0.40
C PHE A 24 4.44 10.08 0.96
N VAL A 25 4.58 11.36 1.30
CA VAL A 25 3.93 11.97 2.47
C VAL A 25 2.47 12.28 2.10
N ALA A 26 1.72 11.27 1.64
CA ALA A 26 0.27 11.37 1.57
C ALA A 26 -0.29 10.89 2.91
N GLY A 27 -0.14 11.72 3.93
CA GLY A 27 -1.14 11.72 5.00
C GLY A 27 -2.52 12.11 4.45
N GLU A 28 -3.51 12.25 5.34
CA GLU A 28 -4.87 12.73 4.99
C GLU A 28 -4.89 14.01 4.13
N VAL A 29 -3.83 14.82 4.17
CA VAL A 29 -3.64 16.08 3.42
C VAL A 29 -3.83 15.92 1.91
N ALA A 30 -3.37 14.81 1.32
CA ALA A 30 -3.47 14.61 -0.13
C ALA A 30 -4.92 14.39 -0.61
N SER A 31 -5.86 14.12 0.30
CA SER A 31 -7.27 13.84 0.00
C SER A 31 -8.23 15.00 0.29
N ARG A 32 -7.71 16.19 0.65
CA ARG A 32 -8.52 17.31 1.15
C ARG A 32 -8.49 18.56 0.26
N TYR A 33 -9.66 19.21 0.24
CA TYR A 33 -10.15 20.15 -0.79
C TYR A 33 -9.28 21.36 -1.12
N VAL A 34 -8.44 21.85 -0.21
CA VAL A 34 -7.69 23.11 -0.42
C VAL A 34 -6.28 22.87 -0.97
N VAL A 35 -5.74 21.67 -0.78
CA VAL A 35 -4.29 21.43 -0.90
C VAL A 35 -3.95 20.35 -1.93
N GLU A 36 -4.89 19.48 -2.28
CA GLU A 36 -4.71 18.35 -3.20
C GLU A 36 -3.97 18.72 -4.52
N PRO A 37 -4.31 19.82 -5.26
CA PRO A 37 -3.64 20.12 -6.52
C PRO A 37 -2.17 20.51 -6.37
N VAL A 38 -1.80 21.12 -5.24
CA VAL A 38 -0.46 21.65 -4.98
C VAL A 38 0.41 20.60 -4.30
N ALA A 39 -0.14 19.86 -3.33
CA ALA A 39 0.55 18.73 -2.70
C ALA A 39 0.89 17.64 -3.72
N ARG A 40 -0.01 17.33 -4.67
CA ARG A 40 0.28 16.33 -5.72
C ARG A 40 1.42 16.74 -6.65
N LYS A 41 1.63 18.05 -6.89
CA LYS A 41 2.77 18.57 -7.66
C LYS A 41 4.07 18.58 -6.84
N ALA A 42 3.97 18.90 -5.55
CA ALA A 42 5.10 18.99 -4.65
C ALA A 42 5.67 17.62 -4.21
N ILE A 43 4.81 16.62 -4.05
CA ILE A 43 5.14 15.30 -3.50
C ILE A 43 5.44 14.34 -4.67
N GLY A 44 6.45 14.67 -5.47
CA GLY A 44 6.84 13.91 -6.66
C GLY A 44 7.88 12.84 -6.38
N GLY A 45 7.55 11.76 -5.66
CA GLY A 45 8.48 10.64 -5.40
C GLY A 45 8.37 9.47 -6.40
N LEU A 46 7.27 9.39 -7.15
CA LEU A 46 6.93 8.25 -8.01
C LEU A 46 6.85 8.70 -9.47
N VAL A 47 7.67 8.09 -10.35
CA VAL A 47 7.75 8.43 -11.78
C VAL A 47 7.91 7.17 -12.62
N GLY A 48 7.34 7.12 -13.83
CA GLY A 48 7.62 6.02 -14.76
C GLY A 48 6.98 4.68 -14.36
N ASN A 49 5.68 4.70 -14.10
CA ASN A 49 4.84 3.51 -13.96
C ASN A 49 5.19 2.51 -12.82
N PRO A 50 5.16 2.93 -11.55
CA PRO A 50 6.04 3.92 -10.94
C PRO A 50 7.36 3.32 -10.44
N VAL A 51 8.42 4.12 -10.57
CA VAL A 51 9.71 4.01 -9.90
C VAL A 51 9.72 5.01 -8.76
N ASP A 52 10.13 4.57 -7.58
CA ASP A 52 10.38 5.44 -6.43
C ASP A 52 11.75 6.11 -6.55
N LEU A 53 11.78 7.43 -6.66
CA LEU A 53 13.00 8.20 -6.82
C LEU A 53 13.89 8.21 -5.58
N THR A 54 13.35 7.93 -4.39
CA THR A 54 14.15 7.95 -3.15
C THR A 54 15.01 6.69 -3.00
N THR A 55 14.56 5.57 -3.56
CA THR A 55 15.20 4.24 -3.44
C THR A 55 15.60 3.63 -4.78
N GLY A 56 15.02 4.10 -5.88
CA GLY A 56 15.18 3.53 -7.22
C GLY A 56 14.45 2.20 -7.43
N ARG A 57 13.58 1.80 -6.49
CA ARG A 57 12.81 0.54 -6.61
C ARG A 57 11.64 0.69 -7.58
N LYS A 58 11.25 -0.42 -8.21
CA LYS A 58 10.06 -0.54 -9.05
C LYS A 58 8.88 -1.01 -8.22
N LEU A 59 7.71 -0.38 -8.40
CA LEU A 59 6.50 -0.68 -7.64
C LEU A 59 5.29 -0.91 -8.54
N ILE A 60 4.37 -1.79 -8.17
CA ILE A 60 3.00 -1.83 -8.70
C ILE A 60 2.08 -1.74 -7.48
N PRO A 61 1.45 -0.57 -7.23
CA PRO A 61 0.59 -0.40 -6.07
C PRO A 61 -0.79 -1.05 -6.31
N ASP A 62 -1.23 -1.82 -5.32
CA ASP A 62 -2.61 -2.32 -5.10
C ASP A 62 -3.46 -2.55 -6.35
N GLU A 63 -2.97 -3.39 -7.26
CA GLU A 63 -3.71 -3.73 -8.48
C GLU A 63 -4.78 -4.77 -8.15
N ILE A 64 -6.06 -4.40 -8.31
CA ILE A 64 -7.21 -5.25 -8.02
C ILE A 64 -7.50 -6.16 -9.22
N ASP A 65 -7.41 -7.48 -9.04
CA ASP A 65 -7.73 -8.46 -10.07
C ASP A 65 -9.24 -8.77 -10.13
N PHE A 66 -9.91 -8.82 -8.97
CA PHE A 66 -11.36 -8.91 -8.86
C PHE A 66 -11.87 -8.38 -7.50
N SER A 67 -13.17 -8.06 -7.45
CA SER A 67 -13.88 -7.73 -6.21
C SER A 67 -15.21 -8.47 -6.16
N LEU A 68 -15.50 -9.09 -5.02
CA LEU A 68 -16.81 -9.66 -4.72
C LEU A 68 -17.52 -8.78 -3.68
N PRO A 69 -18.68 -8.18 -4.04
CA PRO A 69 -19.40 -7.33 -3.11
C PRO A 69 -19.99 -8.14 -1.96
N GLY A 70 -20.16 -7.48 -0.82
CA GLY A 70 -20.74 -8.06 0.38
C GLY A 70 -20.72 -7.09 1.54
N LEU A 71 -21.22 -7.53 2.70
CA LEU A 71 -21.14 -6.78 3.96
C LEU A 71 -19.70 -6.53 4.41
N MET A 72 -18.81 -7.45 4.02
CA MET A 72 -17.36 -7.31 4.02
C MET A 72 -16.89 -7.80 2.64
N PRO A 73 -16.58 -6.89 1.70
CA PRO A 73 -16.16 -7.27 0.35
C PRO A 73 -14.86 -8.10 0.36
N ILE A 74 -14.75 -9.04 -0.60
CA ILE A 74 -13.47 -9.67 -0.90
C ILE A 74 -12.86 -8.88 -2.05
N GLU A 75 -11.88 -8.04 -1.74
CA GLU A 75 -11.07 -7.33 -2.73
C GLU A 75 -9.75 -8.06 -2.89
N TRP A 76 -9.52 -8.62 -4.07
CA TRP A 76 -8.31 -9.35 -4.37
C TRP A 76 -7.33 -8.43 -5.08
N SER A 77 -6.38 -7.88 -4.33
CA SER A 77 -5.34 -7.01 -4.84
C SER A 77 -3.94 -7.61 -4.68
N ARG A 78 -3.02 -7.14 -5.52
CA ARG A 78 -1.61 -7.53 -5.52
C ARG A 78 -0.73 -6.30 -5.39
N PHE A 79 0.30 -6.39 -4.57
CA PHE A 79 1.36 -5.40 -4.47
C PHE A 79 2.66 -5.98 -5.00
N TYR A 80 3.42 -5.20 -5.77
CA TYR A 80 4.79 -5.55 -6.14
C TYR A 80 5.77 -4.46 -5.71
N ALA A 81 6.91 -4.88 -5.20
CA ALA A 81 8.08 -4.04 -5.03
C ALA A 81 9.37 -4.83 -5.28
N SER A 82 10.28 -4.26 -6.08
CA SER A 82 11.51 -4.94 -6.50
C SER A 82 12.55 -5.14 -5.39
N ASP A 83 12.43 -4.41 -4.28
CA ASP A 83 13.32 -4.50 -3.12
C ASP A 83 12.83 -5.47 -2.05
N LEU A 84 11.62 -6.03 -2.22
CA LEU A 84 11.12 -7.05 -1.31
C LEU A 84 11.81 -8.39 -1.55
N SER A 85 12.24 -9.01 -0.45
CA SER A 85 12.84 -10.34 -0.44
C SER A 85 11.83 -11.46 -0.19
N VAL A 86 10.58 -11.12 0.12
CA VAL A 86 9.49 -12.09 0.33
C VAL A 86 9.26 -12.90 -0.95
N ASP A 87 9.13 -14.22 -0.78
CA ASP A 87 8.70 -15.14 -1.83
C ASP A 87 7.27 -15.58 -1.52
N SER A 88 6.30 -14.82 -2.04
CA SER A 88 4.88 -15.10 -1.83
C SER A 88 4.40 -16.26 -2.69
N VAL A 89 3.11 -16.59 -2.55
CA VAL A 89 2.42 -17.52 -3.46
C VAL A 89 2.39 -17.03 -4.92
N LEU A 90 2.75 -15.77 -5.20
CA LEU A 90 2.88 -15.19 -6.53
C LEU A 90 4.35 -15.03 -6.99
N GLY A 91 5.31 -15.47 -6.18
CA GLY A 91 6.73 -15.30 -6.45
C GLY A 91 7.35 -14.10 -5.76
N ARG A 92 8.61 -13.80 -6.09
CA ARG A 92 9.44 -12.87 -5.36
C ARG A 92 9.02 -11.44 -5.67
N GLY A 93 9.00 -10.60 -4.64
CA GLY A 93 8.66 -9.19 -4.78
C GLY A 93 7.16 -8.91 -4.84
N TRP A 94 6.33 -9.95 -4.96
CA TRP A 94 4.88 -9.85 -4.85
C TRP A 94 4.43 -10.12 -3.43
N VAL A 95 3.41 -9.39 -2.97
CA VAL A 95 2.73 -9.60 -1.69
C VAL A 95 1.23 -9.48 -1.89
N LEU A 96 0.49 -10.30 -1.15
CA LEU A 96 -0.95 -10.23 -1.07
C LEU A 96 -1.39 -9.70 0.31
N PRO A 97 -2.47 -8.89 0.41
CA PRO A 97 -2.90 -8.31 1.69
C PRO A 97 -3.19 -9.30 2.83
N TRP A 98 -3.50 -10.56 2.52
CA TRP A 98 -3.77 -11.63 3.50
C TRP A 98 -2.54 -12.47 3.86
N GLU A 99 -1.37 -12.18 3.30
CA GLU A 99 -0.09 -12.78 3.68
C GLU A 99 0.57 -12.06 4.87
N GLN A 100 -0.18 -11.17 5.54
CA GLN A 100 0.24 -10.56 6.78
C GLN A 100 0.45 -11.59 7.89
N SER A 101 1.47 -11.37 8.72
CA SER A 101 1.81 -12.25 9.84
C SER A 101 2.39 -11.48 11.03
N LEU A 102 2.33 -12.09 12.20
CA LEU A 102 3.07 -11.65 13.39
C LEU A 102 4.10 -12.72 13.76
N ARG A 103 5.31 -12.30 14.14
CA ARG A 103 6.30 -13.18 14.79
C ARG A 103 6.80 -12.53 16.07
N ARG A 104 7.03 -13.34 17.11
CA ARG A 104 7.59 -12.86 18.38
C ARG A 104 9.02 -13.34 18.56
N GLN A 105 9.90 -12.42 18.95
CA GLN A 105 11.29 -12.69 19.28
C GLN A 105 11.69 -11.88 20.53
N GLY A 106 11.62 -12.53 21.68
CA GLY A 106 11.95 -11.95 22.97
C GLY A 106 11.07 -10.77 23.33
N ALA A 107 11.66 -9.57 23.36
CA ALA A 107 11.01 -8.32 23.74
C ALA A 107 10.22 -7.66 22.60
N PHE A 108 10.27 -8.21 21.39
CA PHE A 108 9.64 -7.61 20.20
C PHE A 108 8.65 -8.56 19.53
N ILE A 109 7.62 -7.95 18.96
CA ILE A 109 6.70 -8.55 17.99
C ILE A 109 6.89 -7.83 16.68
N TYR A 110 7.12 -8.58 15.61
CA TYR A 110 7.30 -8.04 14.27
C TYR A 110 6.06 -8.36 13.45
N LEU A 111 5.46 -7.31 12.89
CA LEU A 111 4.41 -7.40 11.90
C LEU A 111 5.04 -7.43 10.52
N THR A 112 4.74 -8.45 9.73
CA THR A 112 4.86 -8.40 8.27
C THR A 112 3.57 -7.82 7.72
N ASP A 113 3.61 -6.59 7.21
CA ASP A 113 2.42 -5.88 6.72
C ASP A 113 2.00 -6.32 5.30
N ASN A 114 0.92 -5.73 4.78
CA ASN A 114 0.39 -6.02 3.45
C ASN A 114 1.30 -5.58 2.28
N GLN A 115 2.44 -4.96 2.57
CA GLN A 115 3.48 -4.59 1.62
C GLN A 115 4.78 -5.35 1.88
N GLY A 116 4.76 -6.36 2.76
CA GLY A 116 5.93 -7.17 3.11
C GLY A 116 6.98 -6.44 3.95
N ARG A 117 6.64 -5.29 4.56
CA ARG A 117 7.53 -4.57 5.48
C ARG A 117 7.45 -5.22 6.87
N GLU A 118 8.60 -5.29 7.54
CA GLU A 118 8.64 -5.62 8.96
C GLU A 118 8.51 -4.37 9.83
N VAL A 119 7.47 -4.35 10.65
CA VAL A 119 7.21 -3.28 11.63
C VAL A 119 7.39 -3.85 13.04
N PRO A 120 8.37 -3.37 13.82
CA PRO A 120 8.56 -3.83 15.19
C PRO A 120 7.60 -3.14 16.16
N PHE A 121 7.10 -3.91 17.11
CA PHE A 121 6.37 -3.49 18.29
C PHE A 121 7.02 -4.10 19.52
N VAL A 122 6.90 -3.44 20.67
CA VAL A 122 7.25 -4.08 21.94
C VAL A 122 6.25 -5.19 22.25
N THR A 123 6.72 -6.27 22.86
CA THR A 123 5.84 -7.34 23.35
C THR A 123 4.93 -6.81 24.44
N LEU A 124 3.66 -7.24 24.40
CA LEU A 124 2.60 -6.79 25.30
C LEU A 124 2.26 -7.87 26.31
N GLN A 125 1.91 -7.46 27.53
CA GLN A 125 1.23 -8.33 28.50
C GLN A 125 -0.27 -8.46 28.13
N PRO A 126 -0.94 -9.53 28.58
CA PRO A 126 -2.38 -9.68 28.38
C PRO A 126 -3.16 -8.45 28.89
N GLY A 127 -4.05 -7.91 28.05
CA GLY A 127 -4.83 -6.71 28.32
C GLY A 127 -4.16 -5.39 27.91
N GLU A 128 -2.90 -5.41 27.48
CA GLU A 128 -2.19 -4.21 27.02
C GLU A 128 -2.44 -3.90 25.54
N ARG A 129 -2.25 -2.63 25.18
CA ARG A 129 -2.22 -2.15 23.80
C ARG A 129 -1.17 -1.07 23.63
N ILE A 130 -0.61 -0.96 22.43
CA ILE A 130 0.30 0.12 22.03
C ILE A 130 -0.10 0.67 20.67
N TYR A 131 0.00 2.00 20.51
CA TYR A 131 -0.25 2.69 19.26
C TYR A 131 1.06 2.97 18.52
N ASN A 132 1.10 2.70 17.22
CA ASN A 132 2.18 3.14 16.34
C ASN A 132 1.69 4.32 15.49
N PRO A 133 2.17 5.55 15.70
CA PRO A 133 1.71 6.73 14.96
C PRO A 133 2.16 6.73 13.49
N HIS A 134 3.26 6.05 13.16
CA HIS A 134 3.71 5.93 11.76
C HIS A 134 2.77 5.01 10.99
N GLU A 135 2.44 3.85 11.56
CA GLU A 135 1.57 2.87 10.90
C GLU A 135 0.07 3.12 11.16
N GLN A 136 -0.25 4.06 12.05
CA GLN A 136 -1.60 4.39 12.50
C GLN A 136 -2.44 3.19 12.92
N VAL A 137 -1.81 2.27 13.62
CA VAL A 137 -2.41 1.02 14.07
C VAL A 137 -2.10 0.79 15.53
N TYR A 138 -3.05 0.20 16.25
CA TYR A 138 -2.82 -0.36 17.56
C TYR A 138 -2.43 -1.83 17.43
N LEU A 139 -1.38 -2.25 18.13
CA LEU A 139 -1.21 -3.65 18.49
C LEU A 139 -1.87 -3.87 19.85
N VAL A 140 -2.71 -4.90 19.95
CA VAL A 140 -3.47 -5.24 21.15
C VAL A 140 -3.19 -6.69 21.52
N CYS A 141 -2.89 -6.94 22.79
CA CYS A 141 -2.90 -8.28 23.37
C CYS A 141 -4.16 -8.42 24.24
N THR A 142 -5.05 -9.32 23.88
CA THR A 142 -6.28 -9.56 24.66
C THR A 142 -5.96 -10.13 26.04
N GLU A 143 -6.90 -10.11 26.97
CA GLU A 143 -6.73 -10.79 28.28
C GLU A 143 -6.44 -12.29 28.14
N GLY A 144 -6.88 -12.91 27.03
CA GLY A 144 -6.57 -14.30 26.70
C GLY A 144 -5.20 -14.51 26.04
N GLY A 145 -4.38 -13.47 25.86
CA GLY A 145 -3.06 -13.56 25.25
C GLY A 145 -3.04 -13.59 23.71
N HIS A 146 -4.16 -13.26 23.06
CA HIS A 146 -4.26 -13.25 21.60
C HIS A 146 -3.90 -11.86 21.05
N TYR A 147 -3.30 -11.82 19.88
CA TYR A 147 -2.89 -10.58 19.22
C TYR A 147 -3.87 -10.13 18.14
N ILE A 148 -4.13 -8.83 18.16
CA ILE A 148 -4.99 -8.12 17.20
C ILE A 148 -4.28 -6.84 16.76
N LEU A 149 -4.31 -6.52 15.47
CA LEU A 149 -4.08 -5.16 15.00
C LEU A 149 -5.42 -4.45 14.83
N GLN A 150 -5.53 -3.23 15.35
CA GLN A 150 -6.70 -2.37 15.21
C GLN A 150 -6.31 -1.08 14.49
N THR A 151 -6.93 -0.83 13.36
CA THR A 151 -6.79 0.44 12.62
C THR A 151 -7.70 1.52 13.20
N LEU A 152 -7.42 2.80 12.90
CA LEU A 152 -8.24 3.93 13.37
C LEU A 152 -9.67 3.94 12.78
N ASP A 153 -9.90 3.30 11.64
CA ASP A 153 -11.23 3.10 11.05
C ASP A 153 -11.97 1.86 11.61
N ASN A 154 -11.42 1.23 12.66
CA ASN A 154 -11.96 0.05 13.34
C ASN A 154 -12.11 -1.18 12.44
N LEU A 155 -11.05 -1.47 11.67
CA LEU A 155 -10.77 -2.81 11.19
C LEU A 155 -9.87 -3.53 12.19
N PHE A 156 -10.18 -4.79 12.43
CA PHE A 156 -9.51 -5.66 13.39
C PHE A 156 -8.91 -6.85 12.64
N PHE A 157 -7.60 -6.98 12.69
CA PHE A 157 -6.84 -8.07 12.09
C PHE A 157 -6.42 -9.01 13.19
N TYR A 158 -6.99 -10.20 13.22
CA TYR A 158 -6.82 -11.16 14.30
C TYR A 158 -5.84 -12.26 13.89
N PHE A 159 -4.78 -12.43 14.70
CA PHE A 159 -3.70 -13.39 14.48
C PHE A 159 -3.74 -14.58 15.45
N GLY A 160 -4.42 -14.44 16.60
CA GLY A 160 -4.43 -15.46 17.65
C GLY A 160 -3.21 -15.38 18.56
N GLU A 161 -2.80 -16.50 19.16
CA GLU A 161 -1.60 -16.56 20.01
C GLU A 161 -0.32 -16.44 19.18
N VAL A 162 0.65 -15.64 19.64
CA VAL A 162 1.94 -15.47 18.99
C VAL A 162 3.05 -15.98 19.92
N PRO A 163 3.52 -17.23 19.75
CA PRO A 163 4.50 -17.84 20.64
C PRO A 163 5.89 -17.24 20.43
N ASP A 164 6.68 -17.18 21.50
CA ASP A 164 8.07 -16.68 21.48
C ASP A 164 9.03 -17.73 20.89
N THR A 165 8.84 -18.04 19.61
CA THR A 165 9.60 -19.04 18.85
C THR A 165 10.19 -18.47 17.57
N ASN A 166 9.98 -17.18 17.32
CA ASN A 166 10.30 -16.52 16.05
C ASN A 166 9.65 -17.17 14.81
N THR A 167 8.53 -17.86 15.01
CA THR A 167 7.73 -18.44 13.92
C THR A 167 6.65 -17.45 13.50
N GLU A 168 6.40 -17.34 12.20
CA GLU A 168 5.32 -16.52 11.67
C GLU A 168 3.95 -17.12 12.02
N VAL A 169 3.07 -16.27 12.54
CA VAL A 169 1.66 -16.57 12.80
C VAL A 169 0.84 -15.79 11.79
N PRO A 170 0.18 -16.45 10.83
CA PRO A 170 -0.54 -15.78 9.76
C PRO A 170 -1.83 -15.14 10.26
N LEU A 171 -2.28 -14.11 9.55
CA LEU A 171 -3.60 -13.53 9.71
C LEU A 171 -4.71 -14.59 9.59
N GLN A 172 -5.60 -14.63 10.59
CA GLN A 172 -6.69 -15.63 10.66
C GLN A 172 -8.07 -15.02 10.34
N ARG A 173 -8.25 -13.72 10.60
CA ARG A 173 -9.51 -13.03 10.35
C ARG A 173 -9.32 -11.52 10.23
N ILE A 174 -10.10 -10.87 9.38
CA ILE A 174 -10.33 -9.42 9.40
C ILE A 174 -11.78 -9.18 9.76
N GLU A 175 -12.06 -8.24 10.64
CA GLU A 175 -13.41 -7.88 11.07
C GLU A 175 -13.57 -6.36 11.14
N ASN A 176 -14.75 -5.84 10.80
CA ASN A 176 -15.08 -4.42 10.97
C ASN A 176 -15.90 -4.19 12.25
N ALA A 177 -16.11 -2.92 12.61
CA ALA A 177 -16.86 -2.53 13.81
C ALA A 177 -18.33 -3.04 13.87
N LEU A 178 -18.90 -3.52 12.76
CA LEU A 178 -20.24 -4.10 12.70
C LEU A 178 -20.25 -5.63 12.87
N GLY A 179 -19.08 -6.24 13.05
CA GLY A 179 -18.92 -7.70 13.14
C GLY A 179 -18.93 -8.42 11.79
N HIS A 180 -18.90 -7.69 10.68
CA HIS A 180 -18.71 -8.31 9.36
C HIS A 180 -17.23 -8.64 9.16
N PHE A 181 -16.94 -9.74 8.49
CA PHE A 181 -15.62 -10.34 8.52
C PHE A 181 -15.21 -11.01 7.22
N LEU A 182 -13.90 -11.19 7.10
CA LEU A 182 -13.22 -12.17 6.25
C LEU A 182 -12.52 -13.19 7.17
N HIS A 183 -12.70 -14.47 6.90
CA HIS A 183 -12.05 -15.56 7.62
C HIS A 183 -11.16 -16.36 6.68
N PHE A 184 -9.93 -16.64 7.11
CA PHE A 184 -8.89 -17.31 6.33
C PHE A 184 -8.74 -18.76 6.81
N THR A 185 -9.14 -19.72 5.98
CA THR A 185 -9.02 -21.15 6.28
C THR A 185 -7.75 -21.70 5.68
N ARG A 186 -6.93 -22.35 6.51
CA ARG A 186 -5.64 -22.93 6.11
C ARG A 186 -5.62 -24.43 6.35
N THR A 187 -4.79 -25.14 5.59
CA THR A 187 -4.43 -26.53 5.88
C THR A 187 -3.56 -26.62 7.14
N PRO A 188 -3.36 -27.84 7.72
CA PRO A 188 -2.48 -28.01 8.88
C PRO A 188 -1.03 -27.58 8.65
N ASP A 189 -0.54 -27.63 7.41
CA ASP A 189 0.78 -27.15 6.96
C ASP A 189 0.82 -25.63 6.71
N GLY A 190 -0.30 -24.91 6.86
CA GLY A 190 -0.37 -23.45 6.81
C GLY A 190 -0.81 -22.86 5.47
N THR A 191 -1.05 -23.67 4.45
CA THR A 191 -1.47 -23.22 3.11
C THR A 191 -2.90 -22.66 3.14
N LEU A 192 -3.13 -21.44 2.65
CA LEU A 192 -4.46 -20.82 2.58
C LEU A 192 -5.33 -21.49 1.52
N THR A 193 -6.44 -22.11 1.90
CA THR A 193 -7.34 -22.76 0.94
C THR A 193 -8.58 -21.93 0.65
N ASP A 194 -9.09 -21.18 1.63
CA ASP A 194 -10.36 -20.48 1.48
C ASP A 194 -10.38 -19.13 2.19
N ILE A 195 -11.08 -18.18 1.57
CA ILE A 195 -11.49 -16.93 2.20
C ILE A 195 -13.01 -16.89 2.21
N SER A 196 -13.60 -16.78 3.39
CA SER A 196 -15.05 -16.70 3.58
C SER A 196 -15.43 -15.36 4.19
N ALA A 197 -16.44 -14.71 3.62
CA ALA A 197 -16.96 -13.43 4.08
C ALA A 197 -18.33 -13.59 4.76
N THR A 198 -18.70 -12.60 5.58
CA THR A 198 -20.06 -12.49 6.12
C THR A 198 -21.09 -12.48 4.99
N GLY A 199 -22.16 -13.26 5.17
CA GLY A 199 -23.18 -13.47 4.13
C GLY A 199 -22.96 -14.71 3.27
N GLY A 200 -21.92 -15.50 3.54
CA GLY A 200 -21.72 -16.82 2.92
C GLY A 200 -20.94 -16.80 1.61
N THR A 201 -20.46 -15.63 1.16
CA THR A 201 -19.53 -15.56 0.02
C THR A 201 -18.24 -16.26 0.39
N ARG A 202 -17.80 -17.20 -0.45
CA ARG A 202 -16.55 -17.94 -0.26
C ARG A 202 -15.78 -18.00 -1.57
N VAL A 203 -14.47 -17.86 -1.49
CA VAL A 203 -13.54 -18.20 -2.57
C VAL A 203 -12.61 -19.32 -2.13
N HIS A 204 -12.25 -20.18 -3.06
CA HIS A 204 -11.31 -21.27 -2.88
C HIS A 204 -10.09 -21.06 -3.77
N LEU A 205 -8.91 -21.30 -3.22
CA LEU A 205 -7.61 -21.03 -3.83
C LEU A 205 -6.98 -22.35 -4.24
N HIS A 206 -6.52 -22.43 -5.49
CA HIS A 206 -5.81 -23.58 -6.05
C HIS A 206 -4.35 -23.26 -6.27
N TYR A 207 -3.47 -24.25 -6.06
CA TYR A 207 -2.03 -24.09 -6.17
C TYR A 207 -1.41 -25.12 -7.11
N ASP A 208 -0.35 -24.73 -7.79
CA ASP A 208 0.52 -25.63 -8.55
C ASP A 208 1.52 -26.32 -7.61
N ASN A 209 1.67 -27.63 -7.80
CA ASN A 209 2.65 -28.45 -7.10
C ASN A 209 3.76 -28.82 -8.09
N PRO A 210 5.05 -28.63 -7.74
CA PRO A 210 5.58 -28.49 -6.38
C PRO A 210 5.94 -27.07 -5.94
N LEU A 211 5.77 -26.05 -6.79
CA LEU A 211 6.24 -24.68 -6.48
C LEU A 211 5.38 -23.93 -5.45
N GLY A 212 4.21 -24.47 -5.09
CA GLY A 212 3.30 -23.85 -4.13
C GLY A 212 2.72 -22.52 -4.62
N ARG A 213 2.65 -22.33 -5.94
CA ARG A 213 2.21 -21.08 -6.58
C ARG A 213 0.72 -21.07 -6.80
N LEU A 214 0.05 -19.96 -6.50
CA LEU A 214 -1.40 -19.83 -6.65
C LEU A 214 -1.79 -19.83 -8.13
N THR A 215 -2.59 -20.78 -8.61
CA THR A 215 -2.94 -20.91 -10.03
C THR A 215 -4.26 -20.27 -10.40
N ASP A 216 -5.27 -20.42 -9.55
CA ASP A 216 -6.62 -19.95 -9.83
C ASP A 216 -7.44 -19.81 -8.56
N ILE A 217 -8.38 -18.88 -8.62
CA ILE A 217 -9.28 -18.58 -7.51
C ILE A 217 -10.69 -18.73 -8.02
N LYS A 218 -11.45 -19.56 -7.31
CA LYS A 218 -12.82 -19.89 -7.69
C LYS A 218 -13.81 -19.42 -6.64
N ARG A 219 -14.93 -18.85 -7.09
CA ARG A 219 -16.08 -18.59 -6.20
C ARG A 219 -16.77 -19.91 -5.90
N VAL A 220 -17.08 -20.14 -4.63
CA VAL A 220 -17.76 -21.33 -4.15
C VAL A 220 -19.14 -20.95 -3.62
N VAL A 221 -20.17 -21.68 -4.06
CA VAL A 221 -21.55 -21.57 -3.58
C VAL A 221 -22.05 -22.97 -3.29
N ASN A 222 -22.65 -23.19 -2.11
CA ASN A 222 -23.12 -24.51 -1.67
C ASN A 222 -22.06 -25.62 -1.77
N ASN A 223 -20.80 -25.30 -1.45
CA ASN A 223 -19.63 -26.19 -1.57
C ASN A 223 -19.28 -26.63 -3.00
N GLU A 224 -19.83 -25.98 -4.02
CA GLU A 224 -19.47 -26.22 -5.42
C GLU A 224 -18.78 -24.99 -6.00
N ALA A 225 -17.71 -25.22 -6.77
CA ALA A 225 -17.05 -24.15 -7.52
C ALA A 225 -17.94 -23.75 -8.71
N VAL A 226 -18.36 -22.48 -8.74
CA VAL A 226 -19.33 -22.00 -9.74
C VAL A 226 -18.71 -21.07 -10.79
N GLU A 227 -17.55 -20.48 -10.50
CA GLU A 227 -16.93 -19.47 -11.36
C GLU A 227 -15.43 -19.37 -11.05
N THR A 228 -14.58 -19.28 -12.07
CA THR A 228 -13.17 -18.90 -11.92
C THR A 228 -13.07 -17.38 -12.02
N LEU A 229 -12.56 -16.73 -10.97
CA LEU A 229 -12.51 -15.27 -10.86
C LEU A 229 -11.26 -14.70 -11.52
N THR A 230 -10.12 -15.38 -11.33
CA THR A 230 -8.83 -15.03 -11.91
C THR A 230 -7.93 -16.26 -11.96
N GLN A 231 -6.95 -16.23 -12.86
CA GLN A 231 -5.91 -17.24 -12.96
C GLN A 231 -4.54 -16.57 -13.11
N TYR A 232 -3.51 -17.29 -12.66
CA TYR A 232 -2.12 -16.86 -12.73
C TYR A 232 -1.30 -17.86 -13.51
N ARG A 233 -0.26 -17.35 -14.17
CA ARG A 233 0.77 -18.14 -14.84
C ARG A 233 2.14 -17.69 -14.35
N TYR A 234 3.09 -18.61 -14.43
CA TYR A 234 4.44 -18.41 -13.91
C TYR A 234 5.47 -18.71 -15.00
N ASP A 235 6.64 -18.10 -14.89
CA ASP A 235 7.81 -18.50 -15.66
C ASP A 235 8.48 -19.75 -15.06
N GLU A 236 9.58 -20.21 -15.66
CA GLU A 236 10.33 -21.39 -15.21
C GLU A 236 10.98 -21.23 -13.83
N HIS A 237 11.08 -20.00 -13.30
CA HIS A 237 11.58 -19.69 -11.97
C HIS A 237 10.45 -19.49 -10.94
N GLY A 238 9.20 -19.74 -11.33
CA GLY A 238 8.04 -19.56 -10.45
C GLY A 238 7.71 -18.09 -10.18
N GLN A 239 8.14 -17.15 -11.02
CA GLN A 239 7.73 -15.75 -10.93
C GLN A 239 6.45 -15.50 -11.73
N LEU A 240 5.53 -14.70 -11.19
CA LEU A 240 4.26 -14.37 -11.85
C LEU A 240 4.51 -13.75 -13.22
N SER A 241 4.10 -14.44 -14.29
CA SER A 241 4.30 -14.03 -15.68
C SER A 241 3.02 -13.53 -16.35
N ALA A 242 1.84 -13.96 -15.89
CA ALA A 242 0.56 -13.45 -16.42
C ALA A 242 -0.59 -13.52 -15.41
N VAL A 243 -1.54 -12.59 -15.58
CA VAL A 243 -2.82 -12.56 -14.87
C VAL A 243 -3.94 -12.64 -15.89
N ILE A 244 -4.86 -13.56 -15.69
CA ILE A 244 -5.96 -13.88 -16.61
C ILE A 244 -7.27 -13.63 -15.87
N ASN A 245 -8.13 -12.78 -16.42
CA ASN A 245 -9.41 -12.45 -15.79
C ASN A 245 -10.45 -13.59 -15.93
N ARG A 246 -11.62 -13.42 -15.33
CA ARG A 246 -12.75 -14.38 -15.44
C ARG A 246 -13.23 -14.71 -16.86
N ASN A 247 -12.93 -13.86 -17.86
CA ASN A 247 -13.30 -14.10 -19.25
C ASN A 247 -12.25 -14.94 -20.00
N GLY A 248 -11.10 -15.21 -19.37
CA GLY A 248 -9.97 -15.87 -20.02
C GLY A 248 -9.01 -14.90 -20.73
N ASP A 249 -9.22 -13.59 -20.62
CA ASP A 249 -8.33 -12.60 -21.23
C ASP A 249 -7.10 -12.38 -20.34
N THR A 250 -5.91 -12.35 -20.94
CA THR A 250 -4.69 -11.92 -20.24
C THR A 250 -4.75 -10.41 -20.03
N VAL A 251 -4.88 -9.98 -18.78
CA VAL A 251 -4.99 -8.56 -18.42
C VAL A 251 -3.66 -7.96 -17.98
N ARG A 252 -2.70 -8.80 -17.58
CA ARG A 252 -1.33 -8.41 -17.26
C ARG A 252 -0.34 -9.46 -17.73
N SER A 253 0.84 -9.01 -18.15
CA SER A 253 2.00 -9.87 -18.35
C SER A 253 3.24 -9.23 -17.73
N PHE A 254 4.18 -10.06 -17.29
CA PHE A 254 5.42 -9.62 -16.62
C PHE A 254 6.61 -10.46 -17.13
N SER A 255 7.79 -9.86 -17.15
CA SER A 255 9.05 -10.60 -17.33
C SER A 255 10.15 -10.05 -16.42
N TYR A 256 11.09 -10.93 -16.10
CA TYR A 256 12.14 -10.68 -15.12
C TYR A 256 13.51 -11.03 -15.69
N ALA A 257 14.53 -10.30 -15.24
CA ALA A 257 15.93 -10.66 -15.42
C ALA A 257 16.61 -10.54 -14.06
N ASP A 258 17.37 -11.56 -13.65
CA ASP A 258 18.03 -11.62 -12.34
C ASP A 258 17.07 -11.38 -11.15
N GLY A 259 15.82 -11.81 -11.28
CA GLY A 259 14.77 -11.62 -10.27
C GLY A 259 14.19 -10.20 -10.20
N LEU A 260 14.56 -9.29 -11.10
CA LEU A 260 14.04 -7.94 -11.20
C LEU A 260 13.09 -7.82 -12.39
N MET A 261 11.92 -7.22 -12.18
CA MET A 261 10.96 -6.95 -13.26
C MET A 261 11.58 -6.03 -14.31
N VAL A 262 11.74 -6.53 -15.53
CA VAL A 262 12.26 -5.77 -16.68
C VAL A 262 11.15 -5.34 -17.62
N THR A 263 10.03 -6.05 -17.67
CA THR A 263 8.84 -5.59 -18.40
C THR A 263 7.54 -5.92 -17.69
N HIS A 264 6.51 -5.11 -17.93
CA HIS A 264 5.12 -5.49 -17.72
C HIS A 264 4.21 -4.87 -18.79
N SER A 265 3.05 -5.46 -19.02
CA SER A 265 2.03 -4.91 -19.93
C SER A 265 0.63 -5.01 -19.37
N ASN A 266 -0.28 -4.16 -19.84
CA ASN A 266 -1.69 -4.18 -19.46
C ASN A 266 -2.57 -4.83 -20.55
N ALA A 267 -3.87 -4.94 -20.29
CA ALA A 267 -4.85 -5.54 -21.20
C ALA A 267 -4.94 -4.84 -22.57
N LEU A 268 -4.52 -3.57 -22.67
CA LEU A 268 -4.50 -2.82 -23.93
C LEU A 268 -3.18 -2.99 -24.71
N GLY A 269 -2.25 -3.78 -24.19
CA GLY A 269 -0.95 -4.04 -24.82
C GLY A 269 0.10 -2.95 -24.60
N LEU A 270 -0.16 -1.95 -23.73
CA LEU A 270 0.85 -0.96 -23.36
C LEU A 270 1.98 -1.68 -22.61
N GLY A 271 3.16 -1.77 -23.23
CA GLY A 271 4.35 -2.35 -22.65
C GLY A 271 5.15 -1.29 -21.90
N CYS A 272 5.54 -1.61 -20.66
CA CYS A 272 6.43 -0.83 -19.82
C CYS A 272 7.73 -1.60 -19.63
N HIS A 273 8.87 -0.94 -19.82
CA HIS A 273 10.19 -1.55 -19.77
C HIS A 273 11.10 -0.83 -18.77
N TYR A 274 12.07 -1.55 -18.19
CA TYR A 274 12.96 -1.03 -17.16
C TYR A 274 14.39 -1.51 -17.38
N ARG A 275 15.35 -0.60 -17.23
CA ARG A 275 16.78 -0.94 -17.13
C ARG A 275 17.27 -0.71 -15.72
N TRP A 276 18.02 -1.69 -15.22
CA TRP A 276 18.53 -1.71 -13.85
C TRP A 276 20.05 -1.46 -13.82
N GLN A 277 20.51 -0.90 -12.70
CA GLN A 277 21.92 -0.82 -12.34
C GLN A 277 22.06 -0.94 -10.82
N THR A 278 23.11 -1.63 -10.36
CA THR A 278 23.46 -1.65 -8.93
C THR A 278 24.16 -0.36 -8.54
N LEU A 279 23.58 0.40 -7.61
CA LEU A 279 24.10 1.65 -7.08
C LEU A 279 23.97 1.63 -5.55
N GLY A 280 25.09 1.79 -4.83
CA GLY A 280 25.13 1.69 -3.36
C GLY A 280 24.61 0.33 -2.87
N ASP A 281 25.12 -0.75 -3.48
CA ASP A 281 24.81 -2.15 -3.16
C ASP A 281 23.35 -2.61 -3.37
N LYS A 282 22.50 -1.75 -3.95
CA LYS A 282 21.10 -2.08 -4.26
C LYS A 282 20.81 -1.90 -5.74
N PRO A 283 19.99 -2.77 -6.36
CA PRO A 283 19.51 -2.55 -7.72
C PRO A 283 18.56 -1.35 -7.75
N ARG A 284 18.75 -0.46 -8.72
CA ARG A 284 17.91 0.72 -8.96
C ARG A 284 17.55 0.81 -10.43
N VAL A 285 16.32 1.23 -10.72
CA VAL A 285 15.90 1.55 -12.09
C VAL A 285 16.63 2.81 -12.53
N VAL A 286 17.38 2.74 -13.62
CA VAL A 286 18.10 3.88 -14.19
C VAL A 286 17.47 4.39 -15.49
N GLU A 287 16.51 3.62 -16.03
CA GLU A 287 15.75 3.99 -17.22
C GLU A 287 14.41 3.27 -17.26
N HIS A 288 13.38 3.96 -17.74
CA HIS A 288 12.06 3.39 -18.01
C HIS A 288 11.52 3.94 -19.31
N TRP A 289 10.94 3.09 -20.16
CA TRP A 289 10.22 3.53 -21.35
C TRP A 289 8.96 2.70 -21.58
N THR A 290 8.02 3.27 -22.33
CA THR A 290 6.78 2.61 -22.73
C THR A 290 6.73 2.39 -24.24
N SER A 291 5.89 1.46 -24.67
CA SER A 291 5.68 1.19 -26.09
C SER A 291 4.98 2.32 -26.85
N ASP A 292 4.34 3.27 -26.15
CA ASP A 292 3.66 4.44 -26.71
C ASP A 292 4.49 5.73 -26.66
N GLY A 293 5.72 5.69 -26.14
CA GLY A 293 6.73 6.74 -26.31
C GLY A 293 7.10 7.54 -25.05
N GLU A 294 6.56 7.22 -23.87
CA GLU A 294 7.12 7.74 -22.62
C GLU A 294 8.55 7.19 -22.43
N HIS A 295 9.46 8.04 -21.94
CA HIS A 295 10.84 7.65 -21.67
C HIS A 295 11.41 8.51 -20.56
N TYR A 296 12.05 7.87 -19.60
CA TYR A 296 12.65 8.49 -18.43
C TYR A 296 14.06 7.95 -18.19
N HIS A 297 14.98 8.85 -17.86
CA HIS A 297 16.29 8.53 -17.30
C HIS A 297 16.35 8.95 -15.84
N PHE A 298 16.85 8.07 -14.97
CA PHE A 298 16.97 8.33 -13.54
C PHE A 298 18.43 8.45 -13.12
N ARG A 299 18.72 9.43 -12.25
CA ARG A 299 20.04 9.63 -11.64
C ARG A 299 19.90 9.70 -10.13
N TYR A 300 20.84 9.08 -9.43
CA TYR A 300 20.85 8.99 -7.97
C TYR A 300 22.21 9.48 -7.45
N ASP A 301 22.18 10.55 -6.67
CA ASP A 301 23.27 10.97 -5.81
C ASP A 301 22.95 10.53 -4.38
N LEU A 302 23.56 9.42 -3.97
CA LEU A 302 23.28 8.78 -2.68
C LEU A 302 23.91 9.55 -1.51
N ASP A 303 25.02 10.24 -1.75
CA ASP A 303 25.73 11.01 -0.72
C ASP A 303 24.93 12.26 -0.36
N SER A 304 24.39 12.96 -1.36
CA SER A 304 23.54 14.13 -1.15
C SER A 304 22.05 13.79 -0.96
N ARG A 305 21.67 12.51 -1.03
CA ARG A 305 20.27 12.04 -1.00
C ARG A 305 19.37 12.80 -1.97
N THR A 306 19.88 12.98 -3.18
CA THR A 306 19.21 13.70 -4.27
C THR A 306 19.03 12.77 -5.46
N SER A 307 17.83 12.75 -6.03
CA SER A 307 17.54 11.99 -7.24
C SER A 307 16.91 12.87 -8.29
N CYS A 308 17.18 12.56 -9.56
CA CYS A 308 16.60 13.25 -10.69
C CYS A 308 15.90 12.27 -11.64
N ALA A 309 14.81 12.71 -12.26
CA ALA A 309 14.16 12.06 -13.37
C ALA A 309 14.10 13.02 -14.56
N THR A 310 14.66 12.62 -15.70
CA THR A 310 14.61 13.38 -16.95
C THR A 310 13.63 12.70 -17.89
N ASP A 311 12.62 13.43 -18.37
CA ASP A 311 11.62 12.91 -19.31
C ASP A 311 12.08 12.98 -20.77
N VAL A 312 11.27 12.42 -21.67
CA VAL A 312 11.52 12.39 -23.13
C VAL A 312 11.67 13.78 -23.77
N LEU A 313 11.18 14.84 -23.12
CA LEU A 313 11.31 16.23 -23.56
C LEU A 313 12.57 16.91 -23.01
N GLY A 314 13.38 16.20 -22.22
CA GLY A 314 14.58 16.73 -21.57
C GLY A 314 14.29 17.58 -20.33
N ARG A 315 13.05 17.58 -19.81
CA ARG A 315 12.71 18.29 -18.57
C ARG A 315 13.15 17.44 -17.38
N GLU A 316 13.62 18.08 -16.31
CA GLU A 316 14.14 17.37 -15.14
C GLU A 316 13.37 17.69 -13.86
N LEU A 317 12.74 16.66 -13.30
CA LEU A 317 12.28 16.61 -11.92
C LEU A 317 13.45 16.26 -11.01
N GLN A 318 13.55 16.93 -9.87
CA GLN A 318 14.50 16.60 -8.81
C GLN A 318 13.77 16.39 -7.48
N VAL A 319 14.22 15.42 -6.69
CA VAL A 319 13.80 15.21 -5.31
C VAL A 319 14.99 15.15 -4.37
N GLN A 320 14.83 15.68 -3.17
CA GLN A 320 15.74 15.50 -2.04
C GLN A 320 15.00 14.80 -0.92
N TYR A 321 15.67 13.85 -0.25
CA TYR A 321 15.06 13.04 0.80
C TYR A 321 15.92 12.96 2.06
N ASN A 322 15.26 12.73 3.20
CA ASN A 322 15.93 12.55 4.48
C ASN A 322 16.50 11.12 4.65
N ALA A 323 17.04 10.79 5.82
CA ALA A 323 17.64 9.47 6.07
C ALA A 323 16.61 8.32 6.01
N ASP A 324 15.34 8.62 6.26
CA ASP A 324 14.23 7.67 6.22
C ASP A 324 13.59 7.57 4.82
N HIS A 325 14.28 8.09 3.79
CA HIS A 325 13.78 8.14 2.42
C HIS A 325 12.44 8.89 2.25
N ARG A 326 12.15 9.87 3.12
CA ARG A 326 11.01 10.79 2.97
C ARG A 326 11.43 12.04 2.21
N VAL A 327 10.64 12.44 1.21
CA VAL A 327 10.92 13.64 0.40
C VAL A 327 10.78 14.90 1.28
N VAL A 328 11.81 15.74 1.28
CA VAL A 328 11.89 17.00 2.03
C VAL A 328 11.98 18.23 1.12
N ALA A 329 12.34 18.04 -0.15
CA ALA A 329 12.27 19.09 -1.16
C ALA A 329 12.12 18.49 -2.55
N SER A 330 11.54 19.25 -3.47
CA SER A 330 11.42 18.85 -4.86
C SER A 330 11.49 20.05 -5.80
N ARG A 331 11.86 19.78 -7.06
CA ARG A 331 11.74 20.71 -8.18
C ARG A 331 11.03 20.01 -9.31
N ASP A 332 9.85 20.49 -9.71
CA ASP A 332 9.05 19.84 -10.73
C ASP A 332 9.63 20.00 -12.16
N TYR A 333 9.01 19.36 -13.15
CA TYR A 333 9.41 19.46 -14.56
C TYR A 333 9.27 20.88 -15.15
N GLY A 334 8.52 21.78 -14.50
CA GLY A 334 8.41 23.20 -14.86
C GLY A 334 9.50 24.07 -14.25
N GLY A 335 10.26 23.53 -13.29
CA GLY A 335 11.31 24.24 -12.55
C GLY A 335 10.85 24.83 -11.22
N GLU A 336 9.57 24.66 -10.87
CA GLU A 336 8.98 25.15 -9.62
C GLU A 336 9.51 24.36 -8.44
N ARG A 337 9.84 25.05 -7.34
CA ARG A 337 10.49 24.44 -6.15
C ARG A 337 9.56 24.37 -4.96
N TYR A 338 9.60 23.24 -4.27
CA TYR A 338 8.81 22.97 -3.08
C TYR A 338 9.71 22.49 -1.95
N THR A 339 9.34 22.86 -0.72
CA THR A 339 9.99 22.38 0.50
C THR A 339 8.94 21.76 1.40
N ILE A 340 9.26 20.62 2.01
CA ILE A 340 8.36 19.83 2.84
C ILE A 340 8.98 19.78 4.24
N GLU A 341 8.22 20.25 5.22
CA GLU A 341 8.59 20.16 6.62
C GLU A 341 7.85 18.98 7.26
N LEU A 342 8.59 18.11 7.93
CA LEU A 342 8.07 16.91 8.59
C LEU A 342 8.23 17.02 10.11
N ASP A 343 7.25 16.53 10.86
CA ASP A 343 7.43 16.29 12.30
C ASP A 343 8.21 15.00 12.57
N GLU A 344 8.46 14.71 13.85
CA GLU A 344 9.14 13.47 14.29
C GLU A 344 8.37 12.20 13.91
N HIS A 345 7.05 12.30 13.71
CA HIS A 345 6.20 11.20 13.26
C HIS A 345 6.16 11.06 11.74
N GLY A 346 6.78 11.97 10.99
CA GLY A 346 6.79 11.99 9.53
C GLY A 346 5.58 12.64 8.87
N ASN A 347 4.72 13.31 9.64
CA ASN A 347 3.59 14.04 9.08
C ASN A 347 4.08 15.35 8.46
N MET A 348 3.53 15.71 7.30
CA MET A 348 3.79 17.01 6.69
C MET A 348 3.18 18.13 7.52
N VAL A 349 4.00 18.90 8.22
CA VAL A 349 3.57 20.07 9.02
C VAL A 349 3.73 21.39 8.27
N GLY A 350 4.43 21.40 7.15
CA GLY A 350 4.57 22.57 6.29
C GLY A 350 4.86 22.22 4.83
N LEU A 351 4.34 23.05 3.92
CA LEU A 351 4.66 23.02 2.50
C LEU A 351 5.02 24.43 2.03
N GLY A 352 6.28 24.65 1.70
CA GLY A 352 6.76 25.87 1.05
C GLY A 352 6.49 25.83 -0.46
N LEU A 353 5.95 26.91 -0.99
CA LEU A 353 5.54 27.08 -2.38
C LEU A 353 6.58 27.90 -3.18
N PRO A 354 6.56 27.81 -4.52
CA PRO A 354 7.57 28.46 -5.35
C PRO A 354 7.55 30.00 -5.30
N ASP A 355 6.38 30.58 -5.03
CA ASP A 355 6.17 32.02 -4.87
C ASP A 355 6.56 32.53 -3.47
N GLY A 356 7.14 31.67 -2.63
CA GLY A 356 7.54 31.99 -1.26
C GLY A 356 6.40 31.89 -0.23
N ASN A 357 5.18 31.57 -0.67
CA ASN A 357 4.07 31.30 0.23
C ASN A 357 4.24 29.95 0.94
N ARG A 358 3.45 29.73 1.99
CA ARG A 358 3.52 28.51 2.80
C ARG A 358 2.14 28.03 3.24
N LEU A 359 1.96 26.72 3.22
CA LEU A 359 0.89 26.02 3.92
C LEU A 359 1.40 25.43 5.23
N ALA A 360 0.55 25.37 6.25
CA ALA A 360 0.87 24.73 7.52
C ALA A 360 -0.24 23.77 7.95
N PHE A 361 0.17 22.68 8.60
CA PHE A 361 -0.71 21.59 9.01
C PHE A 361 -0.46 21.24 10.48
N LYS A 362 -1.52 20.89 11.20
CA LYS A 362 -1.43 20.40 12.57
C LYS A 362 -2.12 19.06 12.68
N TYR A 363 -1.54 18.17 13.48
CA TYR A 363 -2.08 16.84 13.73
C TYR A 363 -2.29 16.62 15.22
N ASP A 364 -3.14 15.65 15.55
CA ASP A 364 -3.21 15.10 16.89
C ASP A 364 -2.18 13.99 17.12
N GLU A 365 -2.18 13.41 18.32
CA GLU A 365 -1.32 12.28 18.71
C GLU A 365 -1.55 11.01 17.88
N TYR A 366 -2.63 10.94 17.09
CA TYR A 366 -2.96 9.83 16.20
C TYR A 366 -2.60 10.13 14.73
N ALA A 367 -1.83 11.18 14.47
CA ALA A 367 -1.47 11.65 13.14
C ALA A 367 -2.70 11.92 12.23
N ARG A 368 -3.82 12.36 12.84
CA ARG A 368 -5.03 12.84 12.14
C ARG A 368 -4.97 14.36 12.02
N LEU A 369 -5.40 14.89 10.87
CA LEU A 369 -5.24 16.31 10.55
C LEU A 369 -6.25 17.18 11.30
N LEU A 370 -5.80 18.03 12.22
CA LEU A 370 -6.63 18.95 13.03
C LEU A 370 -6.85 20.31 12.37
N GLU A 371 -5.85 20.85 11.68
CA GLU A 371 -5.90 22.21 11.11
C GLU A 371 -5.08 22.29 9.82
N GLU A 372 -5.65 22.95 8.82
CA GLU A 372 -4.97 23.39 7.60
C GLU A 372 -4.96 24.92 7.58
N THR A 373 -3.79 25.53 7.41
CA THR A 373 -3.64 26.99 7.29
C THR A 373 -3.09 27.33 5.91
N ASP A 374 -3.80 28.19 5.19
CA ASP A 374 -3.40 28.66 3.87
C ASP A 374 -2.42 29.84 3.92
N PRO A 375 -1.86 30.31 2.79
CA PRO A 375 -0.89 31.39 2.80
C PRO A 375 -1.42 32.75 3.28
N LEU A 376 -2.73 32.94 3.28
CA LEU A 376 -3.38 34.16 3.77
C LEU A 376 -3.70 34.07 5.27
N GLY A 377 -3.33 32.96 5.93
CA GLY A 377 -3.60 32.70 7.34
C GLY A 377 -5.03 32.25 7.62
N ARG A 378 -5.81 31.93 6.58
CA ARG A 378 -7.16 31.36 6.74
C ARG A 378 -7.04 29.90 7.17
N LYS A 379 -7.92 29.48 8.07
CA LYS A 379 -7.83 28.18 8.73
C LYS A 379 -9.06 27.34 8.49
N ILE A 380 -8.85 26.08 8.15
CA ILE A 380 -9.88 25.04 8.21
C ILE A 380 -9.53 24.11 9.36
N GLN A 381 -10.49 23.83 10.23
CA GLN A 381 -10.29 22.99 11.42
C GLN A 381 -11.22 21.78 11.40
N TYR A 382 -10.70 20.67 11.91
CA TYR A 382 -11.37 19.36 11.92
C TYR A 382 -11.50 18.85 13.35
N GLU A 383 -12.68 18.35 13.67
CA GLU A 383 -12.95 17.61 14.90
C GLU A 383 -13.29 16.17 14.55
N TYR A 384 -12.78 15.21 15.33
CA TYR A 384 -12.98 13.78 15.12
C TYR A 384 -13.77 13.16 16.27
N HIS A 385 -14.48 12.08 15.97
CA HIS A 385 -15.14 11.27 16.97
C HIS A 385 -14.12 10.39 17.72
N HIS A 386 -13.75 10.79 18.94
CA HIS A 386 -12.84 10.02 19.83
C HIS A 386 -11.58 9.52 19.10
N LEU A 387 -11.37 8.20 19.04
CA LEU A 387 -10.21 7.53 18.44
C LEU A 387 -10.45 7.10 16.98
N THR A 388 -11.54 7.54 16.34
CA THR A 388 -11.88 7.10 14.98
C THR A 388 -11.46 8.11 13.91
N THR A 389 -11.45 7.70 12.64
CA THR A 389 -11.22 8.61 11.50
C THR A 389 -12.46 9.45 11.14
N LEU A 390 -13.58 9.30 11.86
CA LEU A 390 -14.82 10.00 11.54
C LEU A 390 -14.72 11.48 11.94
N VAL A 391 -14.73 12.35 10.93
CA VAL A 391 -14.85 13.81 11.11
C VAL A 391 -16.28 14.14 11.56
N THR A 392 -16.42 14.76 12.73
CA THR A 392 -17.70 15.19 13.30
C THR A 392 -18.04 16.63 12.96
N LYS A 393 -17.03 17.46 12.70
CA LYS A 393 -17.20 18.88 12.36
C LYS A 393 -16.04 19.41 11.54
N VAL A 394 -16.37 20.29 10.60
CA VAL A 394 -15.41 21.09 9.82
C VAL A 394 -15.76 22.55 10.01
N SER A 395 -14.80 23.36 10.47
CA SER A 395 -14.95 24.81 10.62
C SER A 395 -14.19 25.52 9.51
N TYR A 396 -14.85 26.47 8.85
CA TYR A 396 -14.31 27.30 7.77
C TYR A 396 -14.02 28.72 8.28
N PRO A 397 -13.09 29.45 7.63
CA PRO A 397 -12.69 30.80 8.00
C PRO A 397 -13.80 31.85 7.84
#